data_AF-A0A939VD11-F1
#
_entry.id   AF-A0A939VD11-F1
#
_cell.length_a   1.000
_cell.length_b   1.000
_cell.length_c   1.000
_cell.angle_alpha   90.00
_cell.angle_beta   90.00
_cell.angle_gamma   90.00
#
_symmetry.space_group_name_H-M   'P 1'
#
loop_
_entity.id
_entity.type
_entity.pdbx_description
1 polymer ?
#
loop_
_entity_poly.entity_id
_entity_poly.type
_entity_poly.pdbx_seq_one_letter_code
_entity_poly.pdbx_strand_id
1 'polypeptide(L)' 'QPNQSETLTMKLSLYDLASYNEATQAWETASGKYTIGFGANVEDIRATAPYTLSKQNTVKCHDVMKPNMPL' A
#
# COMPACT_ATOMS: atom_id res chain seq x y z
N GLN A 1 -27.21 19.82 -0.76
CA GLN A 1 -27.52 21.19 -0.29
C GLN A 1 -26.24 21.83 0.24
N PRO A 2 -26.10 23.16 0.19
CA PRO A 2 -24.97 23.83 0.83
C PRO A 2 -24.84 23.39 2.29
N ASN A 3 -23.61 23.15 2.75
CA ASN A 3 -23.27 22.69 4.10
C ASN A 3 -23.68 21.24 4.46
N GLN A 4 -24.03 20.41 3.48
CA GLN A 4 -24.11 18.97 3.73
C GLN A 4 -22.72 18.37 3.92
N SER A 5 -22.64 17.39 4.82
CA SER A 5 -21.45 16.57 5.06
C SER A 5 -21.84 15.11 4.92
N GLU A 6 -20.88 14.30 4.50
CA GLU A 6 -21.02 12.85 4.36
C GLU A 6 -19.78 12.16 4.91
N THR A 7 -19.96 10.96 5.47
CA THR A 7 -18.86 10.13 5.95
C THR A 7 -18.52 9.10 4.88
N LEU A 8 -17.29 9.16 4.35
CA LEU A 8 -16.74 8.12 3.49
C LEU A 8 -15.92 7.13 4.32
N THR A 9 -16.10 5.84 4.07
CA THR A 9 -15.27 4.78 4.66
C THR A 9 -14.45 4.11 3.57
N MET A 10 -13.11 4.14 3.70
CA MET A 10 -12.18 3.43 2.84
C MET A 10 -11.55 2.27 3.61
N LYS A 11 -11.43 1.11 2.97
CA LYS A 11 -10.81 -0.08 3.54
C LYS A 11 -9.49 -0.33 2.84
N LEU A 12 -8.43 -0.50 3.63
CA LEU A 12 -7.09 -0.86 3.14
C LEU A 12 -6.73 -2.23 3.73
N SER A 13 -6.24 -3.11 2.87
CA SER A 13 -5.59 -4.36 3.24
C SER A 13 -4.08 -4.15 3.33
N LEU A 14 -3.36 -5.09 3.95
CA LEU A 14 -1.89 -5.04 3.93
C LEU A 14 -1.34 -5.14 2.50
N TYR A 15 -2.04 -5.84 1.61
CA TYR A 15 -1.62 -6.00 0.21
C TYR A 15 -1.64 -4.67 -0.56
N ASP A 16 -2.55 -3.75 -0.21
CA ASP A 16 -2.62 -2.41 -0.82
C ASP A 16 -1.39 -1.54 -0.46
N LEU A 17 -0.66 -1.93 0.59
CA LEU A 17 0.58 -1.28 1.03
C LEU A 17 1.84 -2.03 0.56
N ALA A 18 1.68 -3.15 -0.16
CA ALA A 18 2.79 -4.01 -0.50
C ALA A 18 3.62 -3.43 -1.66
N SER A 19 4.91 -3.73 -1.64
CA SER A 19 5.82 -3.58 -2.77
C SER A 19 6.26 -4.97 -3.24
N TYR A 20 6.50 -5.14 -4.53
CA TYR A 20 7.03 -6.40 -5.04
C TYR A 20 8.51 -6.53 -4.69
N ASN A 21 8.88 -7.61 -4.01
CA ASN A 21 10.26 -7.96 -3.69
C ASN A 21 10.74 -9.02 -4.67
N GLU A 22 11.60 -8.62 -5.62
CA GLU A 22 12.13 -9.51 -6.66
C GLU A 22 13.02 -10.62 -6.09
N ALA A 23 13.72 -10.37 -4.99
CA ALA A 23 14.63 -11.35 -4.38
C ALA A 23 13.85 -12.53 -3.76
N THR A 24 12.65 -12.28 -3.23
CA THR A 24 11.78 -13.29 -2.61
C THR A 24 10.62 -13.71 -3.51
N GLN A 25 10.44 -13.06 -4.67
CA GLN A 25 9.33 -13.27 -5.60
C GLN A 25 7.96 -13.19 -4.90
N ALA A 26 7.77 -12.13 -4.12
CA ALA A 26 6.57 -11.95 -3.31
C ALA A 26 6.16 -10.48 -3.20
N TRP A 27 4.88 -10.24 -3.00
CA TRP A 27 4.38 -8.95 -2.54
C TRP A 27 4.59 -8.85 -1.03
N GLU A 28 5.33 -7.85 -0.59
CA GLU A 28 5.72 -7.67 0.80
C GLU A 28 5.31 -6.30 1.34
N THR A 29 4.65 -6.33 2.49
CA THR A 29 4.33 -5.14 3.29
C THR A 29 5.26 -5.14 4.48
N ALA A 30 6.34 -4.37 4.41
CA ALA A 30 7.37 -4.32 5.45
C ALA A 30 6.80 -3.86 6.81
N SER A 31 7.35 -4.37 7.91
CA SER A 31 7.05 -3.77 9.21
C SER A 31 7.59 -2.33 9.26
N GLY A 32 6.86 -1.43 9.91
CA GLY A 32 7.24 -0.03 9.94
C GLY A 32 6.10 0.91 10.22
N LYS A 33 6.39 2.21 10.09
CA LYS A 33 5.42 3.29 10.22
C LYS A 33 4.99 3.74 8.83
N TYR A 34 3.69 3.83 8.65
CA TYR A 34 3.02 4.31 7.45
C TYR A 34 2.26 5.59 7.79
N THR A 35 2.27 6.54 6.86
CA THR A 35 1.45 7.75 6.93
C THR A 35 0.41 7.68 5.82
N ILE A 36 -0.85 7.59 6.19
CA ILE A 36 -1.98 7.59 5.25
C ILE A 36 -2.41 9.04 5.06
N GLY A 37 -2.35 9.55 3.83
CA GLY A 37 -2.79 10.90 3.48
C GLY A 37 -4.22 10.92 2.93
N PHE A 38 -5.00 11.94 3.34
CA PHE A 38 -6.33 12.22 2.82
C PHE A 38 -6.37 13.64 2.27
N GLY A 39 -6.67 13.79 0.99
CA GLY A 39 -6.57 15.05 0.27
C GLY A 39 -7.53 15.16 -0.90
N ALA A 40 -7.61 16.35 -1.48
CA ALA A 40 -8.34 16.55 -2.73
C ALA A 40 -7.59 15.96 -3.93
N ASN A 41 -6.26 15.90 -3.83
CA ASN A 41 -5.34 15.23 -4.74
C ASN A 41 -4.02 14.98 -3.98
N VAL A 42 -2.99 14.47 -4.67
CA VAL A 42 -1.70 14.13 -4.04
C VAL A 42 -0.90 15.38 -3.64
N GLU A 43 -1.13 16.51 -4.28
CA GLU A 43 -0.51 17.80 -3.97
C GLU A 43 -1.22 18.56 -2.82
N ASP A 44 -2.49 18.26 -2.53
CA ASP A 44 -3.35 18.91 -1.51
C ASP A 44 -3.85 17.88 -0.49
N ILE A 45 -2.96 17.46 0.41
CA ILE A 45 -3.26 16.59 1.55
C ILE A 45 -3.76 17.43 2.72
N ARG A 46 -4.96 17.13 3.21
CA ARG A 46 -5.68 17.91 4.23
C ARG A 46 -5.75 17.23 5.59
N ALA A 47 -5.55 15.92 5.64
CA ALA A 47 -5.45 15.15 6.87
C ALA A 47 -4.47 13.98 6.71
N THR A 48 -3.88 13.53 7.82
CA THR A 48 -3.03 12.35 7.84
C THR A 48 -3.40 11.43 9.01
N ALA A 49 -3.21 10.13 8.82
CA ALA A 49 -3.40 9.12 9.87
C ALA A 49 -2.16 8.21 9.94
N PRO A 50 -1.54 8.05 11.12
CA PRO A 50 -0.43 7.13 11.29
C PRO A 50 -0.92 5.68 11.43
N TYR A 51 -0.20 4.75 10.84
CA TYR A 51 -0.38 3.31 11.04
C TYR A 51 0.98 2.65 11.30
N THR A 52 1.05 1.77 12.30
CA THR A 52 2.28 1.02 12.59
C THR A 52 2.04 -0.46 12.39
N LEU A 53 2.81 -1.07 11.50
CA LEU A 53 2.81 -2.51 11.25
C LEU A 53 3.99 -3.14 12.01
N SER A 54 3.69 -3.96 13.02
CA SER A 54 4.73 -4.59 13.85
C SER A 54 5.44 -5.75 13.15
N LYS A 55 4.75 -6.45 12.26
CA LYS A 55 5.25 -7.63 11.57
C LYS A 55 4.98 -7.54 10.08
N GLN A 56 6.00 -7.80 9.28
CA GLN A 56 5.88 -7.87 7.82
C GLN A 56 4.80 -8.89 7.39
N ASN A 57 4.08 -8.54 6.34
CA ASN A 57 3.18 -9.44 5.62
C ASN A 57 3.80 -9.83 4.26
N THR A 58 3.68 -11.10 3.90
CA THR A 58 4.24 -11.63 2.64
C THR A 58 3.17 -12.44 1.91
N VAL A 59 2.94 -12.12 0.64
CA VAL A 59 2.07 -12.87 -0.28
C VAL A 59 2.94 -13.40 -1.42
N LYS A 60 3.17 -14.72 -1.43
CA LYS A 60 4.04 -15.37 -2.43
C LYS A 60 3.40 -15.36 -3.81
N CYS A 61 4.22 -15.15 -4.84
CA CYS A 61 3.82 -15.25 -6.23
C CYS A 61 4.29 -16.56 -6.86
N HIS A 62 3.73 -16.86 -8.02
CA HIS A 62 4.27 -17.88 -8.91
C HIS A 62 5.52 -17.35 -9.61
N ASP A 63 6.44 -18.26 -9.88
CA ASP A 63 7.65 -18.00 -10.65
C ASP A 63 7.30 -17.88 -12.14
N VAL A 64 7.19 -16.65 -12.63
CA VAL A 64 6.76 -16.32 -13.99
C VAL A 64 7.66 -15.24 -14.61
N MET A 65 7.67 -15.13 -15.94
CA MET A 65 8.40 -14.08 -16.69
C MET A 65 9.93 -14.07 -16.49
N LYS A 66 10.54 -15.20 -16.13
CA LYS A 66 12.01 -15.33 -16.11
C LYS A 66 12.59 -15.10 -17.50
N PRO A 67 13.65 -14.27 -17.65
CA PRO A 67 14.36 -14.13 -18.91
C PRO A 67 14.84 -15.50 -19.41
N ASN A 68 14.59 -15.79 -20.68
CA ASN A 68 15.09 -16.99 -21.36
C ASN A 68 16.44 -16.75 -22.08
N MET A 69 17.02 -15.56 -21.90
CA MET A 69 18.33 -15.16 -22.40
C MET A 69 18.99 -14.20 -21.38
N PRO A 70 20.33 -14.05 -21.40
CA PRO A 70 21.03 -13.14 -20.51
C PRO A 70 20.57 -11.68 -20.68
N LEU A 71 20.60 -10.91 -19.59
CA LEU A 71 20.43 -9.46 -19.60
C LEU A 71 21.65 -8.76 -20.22
#